data_AF-A0A1H9WMJ9-F1
#
_entry.id   AF-A0A1H9WMJ9-F1
#
_cell.length_a   1.000
_cell.length_b   1.000
_cell.length_c   1.000
_cell.angle_alpha   90.00
_cell.angle_beta   90.00
_cell.angle_gamma   90.00
#
_symmetry.space_group_name_H-M   'P 1'
#
loop_
_entity.id
_entity.type
_entity.pdbx_description
1 polymer ?
#
loop_
_entity_poly.entity_id
_entity_poly.type
_entity_poly.pdbx_seq_one_letter_code
_entity_poly.pdbx_strand_id
1 'polypeptide(L)'
;MPESPRSPRNLYGNSWPFNKSLNDSGDTTVMAHAKVQRMAKRLKYATNDLSAKVVSRGTGVPETTISSIVKGAFWPTVETLARLETGLGEELWPH
;
A
#
# COMPACT_ATOMS: atom_id res chain seq x y z
N MET A 1 12.79 4.84 -7.14
CA MET A 1 12.27 6.22 -6.95
C MET A 1 12.85 6.77 -5.66
N PRO A 2 13.35 8.01 -5.62
CA PRO A 2 13.73 8.66 -4.37
C PRO A 2 12.51 8.84 -3.46
N GLU A 3 12.69 8.72 -2.14
CA GLU A 3 11.60 8.85 -1.17
C GLU A 3 11.10 10.30 -1.10
N SER A 4 9.80 10.50 -1.26
CA SER A 4 9.18 11.83 -1.18
C SER A 4 9.14 12.32 0.27
N PRO A 5 9.35 13.62 0.55
CA PRO A 5 9.12 14.20 1.89
C PRO A 5 7.69 13.97 2.40
N ARG A 6 6.73 13.80 1.48
CA ARG A 6 5.33 13.52 1.78
C ARG A 6 4.98 12.03 1.69
N SER A 7 5.96 11.13 1.70
CA SER A 7 5.71 9.70 1.67
C SER A 7 4.96 9.23 2.92
N PRO A 8 4.19 8.13 2.85
CA PRO A 8 3.50 7.59 4.02
C PRO A 8 4.43 7.35 5.22
N ARG A 9 5.65 6.86 4.97
CA ARG A 9 6.67 6.64 6.01
C ARG A 9 7.11 7.94 6.67
N ASN A 10 7.28 9.02 5.91
CA ASN A 10 7.69 10.31 6.48
C ASN A 10 6.55 10.97 7.27
N LEU A 11 5.30 10.75 6.86
CA LEU A 11 4.13 11.32 7.54
C LEU A 11 3.72 10.53 8.80
N TYR A 12 3.92 9.21 8.81
CA TYR A 12 3.41 8.31 9.86
C TYR A 12 4.49 7.53 10.61
N GLY A 13 5.75 7.73 10.24
CA GLY A 13 6.91 7.05 10.83
C GLY A 13 6.84 5.53 10.68
N ASN A 14 7.40 4.85 11.68
CA ASN A 14 7.48 3.38 11.74
C ASN A 14 6.13 2.69 11.94
N SER A 15 5.06 3.46 12.18
CA SER A 15 3.72 2.91 12.33
C SER A 15 3.09 2.55 10.99
N TRP A 16 3.66 2.93 9.84
CA TRP A 16 3.14 2.49 8.54
C TRP A 16 3.40 0.99 8.28
N PRO A 17 2.45 0.23 7.70
CA PRO A 17 1.07 0.61 7.41
C PRO A 17 0.12 0.34 8.58
N PHE A 18 0.56 -0.02 9.78
CA PHE A 18 -0.26 -0.43 10.93
C PHE A 18 -0.79 0.67 11.87
N ASN A 19 -0.57 1.95 11.58
CA ASN A 19 -1.00 3.09 12.39
C ASN A 19 -2.51 3.05 12.68
N LYS A 20 -2.91 3.23 13.94
CA LYS A 20 -4.32 3.21 14.35
C LYS A 20 -4.99 4.59 14.29
N SER A 21 -4.22 5.67 14.41
CA SER A 21 -4.76 7.03 14.59
C SER A 21 -5.49 7.60 13.37
N LEU A 22 -5.28 7.02 12.18
CA LEU A 22 -5.91 7.47 10.94
C LEU A 22 -7.40 7.11 10.82
N ASN A 23 -7.90 6.19 11.65
CA ASN A 23 -9.31 5.81 11.63
C ASN A 23 -10.20 6.68 12.53
N ASP A 24 -9.61 7.47 13.43
CA ASP A 24 -10.34 8.18 14.50
C ASP A 24 -10.50 9.68 14.21
N SER A 25 -9.78 10.22 13.21
CA SER A 25 -9.84 11.64 12.85
C SER A 25 -10.95 11.89 11.83
N GLY A 26 -11.97 12.67 12.19
CA GLY A 26 -13.08 13.08 11.30
C GLY A 26 -12.70 14.02 10.14
N ASP A 27 -11.41 14.13 9.80
CA ASP A 27 -10.88 14.93 8.68
C ASP A 27 -10.87 14.08 7.39
N THR A 28 -11.51 14.58 6.33
CA THR A 28 -11.59 13.93 5.01
C THR A 28 -10.22 13.61 4.40
N THR A 29 -9.20 14.44 4.67
CA THR A 29 -7.82 14.18 4.22
C THR A 29 -7.23 12.95 4.90
N VAL A 30 -7.52 12.81 6.19
CA VAL A 30 -7.10 11.66 7.01
C VAL A 30 -7.83 10.39 6.54
N MET A 31 -9.10 10.49 6.15
CA MET A 31 -9.86 9.38 5.57
C MET A 31 -9.25 8.85 4.27
N ALA A 32 -8.80 9.71 3.36
CA ALA A 32 -8.14 9.28 2.12
C ALA A 32 -6.83 8.53 2.43
N HIS A 33 -6.02 9.04 3.36
CA HIS A 33 -4.81 8.35 3.81
C HIS A 33 -5.12 7.01 4.48
N ALA A 34 -6.20 6.93 5.28
CA ALA A 34 -6.65 5.69 5.90
C ALA A 34 -7.04 4.61 4.87
N LYS A 35 -7.64 4.99 3.73
CA LYS A 35 -7.95 4.05 2.65
C LYS A 35 -6.69 3.45 2.04
N VAL A 36 -5.71 4.28 1.70
CA VAL A 36 -4.43 3.81 1.14
C VAL A 36 -3.67 2.98 2.17
N GLN A 37 -3.73 3.34 3.45
CA GLN A 37 -3.15 2.56 4.53
C GLN A 37 -3.76 1.16 4.62
N ARG A 38 -5.10 1.05 4.58
CA ARG A 38 -5.80 -0.23 4.62
C ARG A 38 -5.48 -1.07 3.38
N MET A 39 -5.36 -0.45 2.21
CA MET A 39 -4.86 -1.10 0.99
C MET A 39 -3.43 -1.64 1.17
N ALA A 40 -2.51 -0.86 1.74
CA ALA A 40 -1.15 -1.31 2.02
C ALA A 40 -1.10 -2.46 3.05
N LYS A 41 -2.01 -2.49 4.04
CA LYS A 41 -2.16 -3.64 4.95
C LYS A 41 -2.63 -4.88 4.20
N ARG A 42 -3.69 -4.78 3.39
CA ARG A 42 -4.19 -5.91 2.58
C ARG A 42 -3.09 -6.46 1.66
N LEU A 43 -2.36 -5.57 0.99
CA LEU A 43 -1.22 -5.95 0.17
C LEU A 43 -0.12 -6.66 0.97
N LYS A 44 0.19 -6.20 2.19
CA LYS A 44 1.16 -6.86 3.07
C LYS A 44 0.72 -8.27 3.44
N TYR A 45 -0.57 -8.50 3.67
CA TYR A 45 -1.11 -9.83 3.97
C TYR A 45 -1.11 -10.73 2.74
N ALA A 46 -1.61 -10.26 1.59
CA ALA A 46 -1.61 -11.01 0.33
C ALA A 46 -0.20 -11.42 -0.12
N THR A 47 0.81 -10.60 0.21
CA THR A 47 2.24 -10.88 -0.08
C THR A 47 2.97 -11.61 1.06
N ASN A 48 2.30 -11.92 2.17
CA ASN A 48 2.91 -12.70 3.26
C ASN A 48 2.82 -14.20 2.97
N ASP A 49 1.72 -14.63 2.35
CA ASP A 49 1.49 -16.03 1.96
C ASP A 49 2.09 -16.37 0.59
N LEU A 50 2.43 -15.36 -0.21
CA LEU A 50 3.06 -15.50 -1.53
C LEU A 50 4.42 -14.82 -1.54
N SER A 51 5.46 -15.50 -2.03
CA SER A 51 6.75 -14.83 -2.29
C SER A 51 6.53 -13.62 -3.21
N ALA A 52 7.13 -12.48 -2.89
CA ALA A 52 6.95 -11.25 -3.66
C ALA A 52 7.32 -11.41 -5.15
N LYS A 53 8.15 -12.40 -5.49
CA LYS A 53 8.45 -12.81 -6.86
C LYS A 53 7.24 -13.42 -7.60
N VAL A 54 6.42 -14.22 -6.91
CA VAL A 54 5.19 -14.80 -7.45
C VAL A 54 4.17 -13.71 -7.71
N VAL A 55 3.99 -12.80 -6.75
CA VAL A 55 3.10 -11.64 -6.89
C VAL A 55 3.57 -10.74 -8.03
N SER A 56 4.87 -10.50 -8.16
CA SER A 56 5.42 -9.69 -9.25
C SER A 56 5.11 -10.30 -10.62
N ARG A 57 5.22 -11.63 -10.76
CA ARG A 57 4.92 -12.33 -12.01
C ARG A 57 3.43 -12.30 -12.36
N GLY A 58 2.53 -12.39 -11.38
CA GLY A 58 1.08 -12.33 -11.60
C GLY A 58 0.56 -10.92 -11.90
N THR A 59 1.16 -9.90 -11.29
CA THR A 59 0.69 -8.51 -11.36
C THR A 59 1.42 -7.65 -12.41
N GLY A 60 2.59 -8.09 -12.87
CA GLY A 60 3.47 -7.27 -13.71
C GLY A 60 4.06 -6.05 -12.97
N VAL A 61 3.88 -5.98 -11.64
CA VAL A 61 4.44 -4.94 -10.78
C VAL A 61 5.75 -5.45 -10.20
N PRO A 62 6.87 -4.71 -10.29
CA PRO A 62 8.15 -5.16 -9.74
C PRO A 62 8.07 -5.40 -8.23
N GLU A 63 8.72 -6.46 -7.74
CA GLU A 63 8.84 -6.77 -6.30
C GLU A 63 9.33 -5.56 -5.48
N THR A 64 10.28 -4.80 -6.02
CA THR A 64 10.80 -3.58 -5.38
C THR A 64 9.70 -2.53 -5.19
N THR A 65 8.79 -2.41 -6.14
CA THR A 65 7.66 -1.47 -6.09
C THR A 65 6.67 -1.91 -5.03
N ILE A 66 6.33 -3.20 -4.97
CA ILE A 66 5.47 -3.79 -3.94
C ILE A 66 6.08 -3.54 -2.55
N SER A 67 7.36 -3.87 -2.40
CA SER A 67 8.11 -3.66 -1.16
C SER A 67 8.08 -2.19 -0.74
N SER A 68 8.32 -1.27 -1.68
CA SER A 68 8.29 0.18 -1.44
C SER A 68 6.92 0.71 -1.01
N ILE A 69 5.82 0.17 -1.54
CA ILE A 69 4.45 0.54 -1.12
C ILE A 69 4.18 0.11 0.32
N VAL A 70 4.46 -1.16 0.63
CA VAL A 70 4.30 -1.72 1.97
C VAL A 70 5.16 -0.97 2.98
N LYS A 71 6.36 -0.58 2.56
CA LYS A 71 7.31 0.23 3.32
C LYS A 71 6.89 1.70 3.49
N GLY A 72 5.98 2.19 2.65
CA GLY A 72 5.53 3.59 2.67
C GLY A 72 6.52 4.56 2.05
N ALA A 73 7.35 4.11 1.11
CA ALA A 73 8.35 4.95 0.43
C ALA A 73 7.72 5.98 -0.51
N PHE A 74 6.53 5.69 -1.04
CA PHE A 74 5.75 6.58 -1.90
C PHE A 74 4.25 6.23 -1.87
N TRP A 75 3.41 7.08 -2.47
CA TRP A 75 1.98 6.85 -2.64
C TRP A 75 1.70 6.09 -3.94
N PRO A 76 1.10 4.89 -3.89
CA PRO A 76 0.79 4.13 -5.11
C PRO A 76 -0.20 4.88 -6.01
N THR A 77 -0.05 4.71 -7.31
CA THR A 77 -1.02 5.21 -8.29
C THR A 77 -2.20 4.26 -8.39
N VAL A 78 -3.34 4.77 -8.89
CA VAL A 78 -4.53 3.94 -9.20
C VAL A 78 -4.20 2.87 -10.22
N GLU A 79 -3.31 3.16 -11.17
CA GLU A 79 -2.81 2.16 -12.13
C GLU A 79 -2.08 1.01 -11.42
N THR A 80 -1.22 1.34 -10.44
CA THR A 80 -0.49 0.31 -9.68
C THR A 80 -1.45 -0.56 -8.88
N LEU A 81 -2.45 0.06 -8.26
CA LEU A 81 -3.53 -0.64 -7.56
C LEU A 81 -4.27 -1.61 -8.49
N ALA A 82 -4.74 -1.15 -9.65
CA ALA A 82 -5.49 -1.98 -10.59
C ALA A 82 -4.68 -3.19 -11.09
N ARG A 83 -3.37 -3.01 -11.36
CA ARG A 83 -2.48 -4.12 -11.73
C ARG A 83 -2.30 -5.13 -10.59
N LEU A 84 -2.18 -4.66 -9.35
CA LEU A 84 -2.08 -5.53 -8.18
C LEU A 84 -3.35 -6.34 -7.97
N GLU A 85 -4.53 -5.70 -8.01
CA GLU A 85 -5.82 -6.38 -7.86
C GLU A 85 -6.05 -7.41 -8.97
N THR A 86 -5.77 -7.04 -10.22
CA THR A 86 -5.92 -7.95 -11.38
C THR A 86 -5.00 -9.16 -11.26
N GLY A 87 -3.74 -8.96 -10.84
CA GLY A 87 -2.77 -10.06 -10.76
C GLY A 87 -2.86 -10.91 -9.50
N LEU A 88 -3.42 -10.38 -8.41
CA LEU A 88 -3.68 -11.13 -7.18
C LEU A 88 -5.07 -11.80 -7.19
N GLY A 89 -6.00 -11.29 -8.00
CA GLY A 89 -7.40 -11.72 -7.97
C GLY A 89 -8.13 -11.29 -6.69
N GLU A 90 -7.59 -10.30 -5.98
CA GLU A 90 -8.11 -9.80 -4.70
C GLU A 90 -8.42 -8.31 -4.76
N GLU A 91 -9.46 -7.90 -4.05
CA GLU A 91 -9.82 -6.49 -3.88
C GLU A 91 -8.98 -5.86 -2.75
N LEU A 92 -8.02 -5.02 -3.15
CA LEU A 92 -7.11 -4.34 -2.22
C LEU A 92 -7.66 -3.00 -1.75
N TRP A 93 -8.43 -2.30 -2.59
CA TRP A 93 -9.04 -1.04 -2.21
C TRP A 93 -10.15 -1.25 -1.18
N PRO A 94 -10.21 -0.45 -0.11
CA PRO A 94 -11.30 -0.56 0.83
C PRO A 94 -12.54 0.22 0.38
N HIS A 95 -13.65 -0.49 0.21
CA HIS A 95 -14.99 0.09 0.12
C HIS A 95 -15.45 0.71 1.46
#